data_AF-A0A6G8BVU2-F1
#
_entry.id   AF-A0A6G8BVU2-F1
#
_cell.length_a   1.000
_cell.length_b   1.000
_cell.length_c   1.000
_cell.angle_alpha   90.00
_cell.angle_beta   90.00
_cell.angle_gamma   90.00
#
_symmetry.space_group_name_H-M   'P 1'
#
loop_
_entity.id
_entity.type
_entity.pdbx_description
1 polymer ?
#
loop_
_entity_poly.entity_id
_entity_poly.type
_entity_poly.pdbx_seq_one_letter_code
_entity_poly.pdbx_strand_id
1 'polypeptide(L)'
;MMQKDLLQSLVYLDKDYIADSYEAWSGESAAVSITKHTRRKTGTNPLPFSAEVSAQETRSYPISTLHMLAQLWPDLAEQPAVNVSEYAERSASEFGWVQGHLSTFQVRSKTQRDGQDVVTAQSSHFQLRGLEHGRYVDLITTPDYFTSGFNALLPLQMTLLAKFALPVCMYVRLLPAKDHAENWIAVPLVIVESRPALTRDIQALL
;
A
#
# COMPACT_ATOMS: atom_id res chain seq x y z
N MET A 1 -11.89 -19.75 12.68
CA MET A 1 -12.32 -18.53 13.40
C MET A 1 -11.53 -17.31 12.93
N MET A 2 -10.18 -17.36 12.92
CA MET A 2 -9.30 -16.30 12.40
C MET A 2 -9.66 -15.71 11.03
N GLN A 3 -10.03 -16.53 10.04
CA GLN A 3 -10.19 -16.06 8.67
C GLN A 3 -11.32 -15.02 8.51
N LYS A 4 -12.39 -15.13 9.31
CA LYS A 4 -13.48 -14.15 9.30
C LYS A 4 -13.06 -12.84 9.96
N ASP A 5 -12.35 -12.92 11.07
CA ASP A 5 -11.89 -11.74 11.82
C ASP A 5 -10.83 -10.97 11.02
N LEU A 6 -9.92 -11.69 10.36
CA LEU A 6 -8.94 -11.13 9.43
C LEU A 6 -9.63 -10.41 8.27
N LEU A 7 -10.60 -11.05 7.61
CA LEU A 7 -11.35 -10.44 6.51
C LEU A 7 -12.09 -9.17 6.94
N GLN A 8 -12.73 -9.20 8.11
CA GLN A 8 -13.49 -8.06 8.63
C GLN A 8 -12.62 -6.91 9.14
N SER A 9 -11.33 -7.16 9.33
CA SER A 9 -10.38 -6.15 9.81
C SER A 9 -9.46 -5.67 8.69
N LEU A 10 -9.50 -6.29 7.51
CA LEU A 10 -8.62 -5.95 6.41
C LEU A 10 -8.96 -4.56 5.85
N VAL A 11 -7.96 -3.69 5.80
CA VAL A 11 -8.05 -2.32 5.26
C VAL A 11 -7.38 -2.23 3.90
N TYR A 12 -6.23 -2.89 3.75
CA TYR A 12 -5.40 -2.85 2.55
C TYR A 12 -4.70 -4.18 2.33
N LEU A 13 -4.64 -4.64 1.09
CA LEU A 13 -3.94 -5.86 0.71
C LEU A 13 -3.23 -5.66 -0.63
N ASP A 14 -1.90 -5.62 -0.59
CA ASP A 14 -1.10 -5.71 -1.80
C ASP A 14 -1.23 -7.11 -2.40
N LYS A 15 -2.02 -7.19 -3.48
CA LYS A 15 -2.38 -8.47 -4.07
C LYS A 15 -1.22 -9.14 -4.78
N ASP A 16 -0.31 -8.35 -5.33
CA ASP A 16 0.86 -8.86 -6.04
C ASP A 16 1.86 -9.40 -5.02
N TYR A 17 2.14 -8.65 -3.96
CA TYR A 17 3.02 -9.11 -2.88
C TYR A 17 2.54 -10.43 -2.26
N ILE A 18 1.24 -10.54 -1.96
CA ILE A 18 0.68 -11.75 -1.35
C ILE A 18 0.68 -12.93 -2.33
N ALA A 19 0.41 -12.68 -3.61
CA ALA A 19 0.47 -13.69 -4.64
C ALA A 19 1.90 -14.23 -4.79
N ASP A 20 2.89 -13.34 -4.94
CA ASP A 20 4.30 -13.72 -5.08
C ASP A 20 4.83 -14.41 -3.80
N SER A 21 4.42 -13.95 -2.61
CA SER A 21 4.76 -14.59 -1.34
C SER A 21 4.14 -15.99 -1.23
N TYR A 22 2.92 -16.18 -1.74
CA TYR A 22 2.24 -17.47 -1.75
C TYR A 22 2.92 -18.46 -2.69
N GLU A 23 3.34 -18.03 -3.89
CA GLU A 23 4.10 -18.88 -4.81
C GLU A 23 5.41 -19.34 -4.17
N ALA A 24 6.15 -18.41 -3.55
CA ALA A 24 7.41 -18.71 -2.90
C ALA A 24 7.25 -19.69 -1.73
N TRP A 25 6.17 -19.54 -0.96
CA TRP A 25 5.87 -20.38 0.21
C TRP A 25 5.35 -21.77 -0.17
N SER A 26 4.38 -21.85 -1.10
CA SER A 26 3.72 -23.11 -1.49
C SER A 26 4.48 -23.89 -2.57
N GLY A 27 5.31 -23.20 -3.36
CA GLY A 27 5.89 -23.74 -4.60
C GLY A 27 4.89 -23.84 -5.75
N GLU A 28 3.64 -23.39 -5.57
CA GLU A 28 2.61 -23.39 -6.62
C GLU A 28 2.75 -22.13 -7.50
N SER A 29 3.00 -22.30 -8.80
CA SER A 29 3.06 -21.17 -9.73
C SER A 29 1.69 -20.80 -10.29
N ALA A 30 1.49 -19.51 -10.53
CA ALA A 30 0.33 -18.98 -11.26
C ALA A 30 0.23 -19.60 -12.65
N ALA A 31 -1.00 -19.79 -13.10
CA ALA A 31 -1.26 -19.94 -14.52
C ALA A 31 -1.04 -18.59 -15.21
N VAL A 32 -0.09 -18.54 -16.14
CA VAL A 32 0.25 -17.32 -16.88
C VAL A 32 -0.41 -17.35 -18.25
N SER A 33 -1.18 -16.30 -18.57
CA SER A 33 -1.74 -16.08 -19.90
C SER A 33 -1.26 -14.76 -20.47
N ILE A 34 -0.64 -14.79 -21.65
CA ILE A 34 -0.12 -13.59 -22.31
C ILE A 34 -1.16 -13.11 -23.31
N THR A 35 -1.79 -11.97 -23.02
CA THR A 35 -2.72 -11.32 -23.94
C THR A 35 -1.97 -10.26 -24.73
N LYS A 36 -1.84 -10.46 -26.05
CA LYS A 36 -1.22 -9.49 -26.95
C LYS A 36 -2.29 -8.53 -27.48
N HIS A 37 -2.19 -7.25 -27.14
CA HIS A 37 -3.09 -6.24 -27.69
C HIS A 37 -2.48 -5.62 -28.95
N THR A 38 -3.02 -5.96 -30.11
CA THR A 38 -2.64 -5.33 -31.38
C THR A 38 -3.53 -4.12 -31.64
N ARG A 39 -3.07 -2.91 -31.28
CA ARG A 39 -3.84 -1.68 -31.55
C ARG A 39 -3.67 -1.25 -33.02
N ARG A 40 -4.54 -1.72 -33.90
CA ARG A 40 -4.63 -1.23 -35.28
C ARG A 40 -5.37 0.12 -35.27
N LYS A 41 -4.64 1.24 -35.29
CA LYS A 41 -5.24 2.57 -35.53
C LYS A 41 -5.82 2.60 -36.95
N THR A 42 -7.13 2.39 -37.09
CA THR A 42 -7.88 2.71 -38.30
C THR A 42 -8.20 4.20 -38.29
N GLY A 43 -7.44 4.98 -39.07
CA GLY A 43 -7.70 6.39 -39.28
C GLY A 43 -6.44 7.18 -39.57
N THR A 44 -6.14 7.36 -40.85
CA THR A 44 -5.26 8.39 -41.45
C THR A 44 -3.74 8.33 -41.18
N ASN A 45 -2.99 8.23 -42.30
CA ASN A 45 -1.55 8.35 -42.55
C ASN A 45 -0.59 7.31 -41.92
N PRO A 46 0.09 6.48 -42.75
CA PRO A 46 1.14 5.59 -42.27
C PRO A 46 2.43 6.38 -42.03
N LEU A 47 2.71 6.70 -40.77
CA LEU A 47 4.09 6.94 -40.32
C LEU A 47 4.71 5.58 -40.00
N PRO A 48 5.94 5.27 -40.45
CA PRO A 48 6.52 3.94 -40.34
C PRO A 48 7.23 3.73 -39.00
N PHE A 49 6.65 4.12 -37.86
CA PHE A 49 7.28 3.85 -36.57
C PHE A 49 6.24 3.56 -35.47
N SER A 50 6.47 2.43 -34.80
CA SER A 50 5.86 1.98 -33.55
C SER A 50 4.44 1.41 -33.64
N ALA A 51 4.34 0.17 -34.11
CA ALA A 51 3.40 -0.75 -33.50
C ALA A 51 3.86 -1.01 -32.06
N GLU A 52 3.40 -0.20 -31.10
CA GLU A 52 3.45 -0.54 -29.68
C GLU A 52 2.60 -1.79 -29.48
N VAL A 53 3.23 -2.96 -29.60
CA VAL A 53 2.65 -4.22 -29.17
C VAL A 53 2.80 -4.24 -27.65
N SER A 54 1.79 -3.77 -26.93
CA SER A 54 1.71 -4.06 -25.50
C SER A 54 1.23 -5.50 -25.33
N ALA A 55 2.13 -6.35 -24.83
CA ALA A 55 1.76 -7.64 -24.28
C ALA A 55 1.46 -7.43 -22.80
N GLN A 56 0.24 -7.74 -22.37
CA GLN A 56 -0.12 -7.76 -20.96
C GLN A 56 -0.10 -9.23 -20.51
N GLU A 57 0.76 -9.52 -19.55
CA GLU A 57 0.77 -10.80 -18.86
C GLU A 57 -0.33 -10.79 -17.78
N THR A 58 -1.22 -11.77 -17.83
CA THR A 58 -2.26 -11.98 -16.82
C THR A 58 -1.96 -13.26 -16.07
N ARG A 59 -1.68 -13.13 -14.76
CA ARG A 59 -1.49 -14.25 -13.83
C ARG A 59 -2.83 -14.62 -13.19
N SER A 60 -3.11 -15.91 -13.09
CA SER A 60 -4.30 -16.41 -12.40
C SER A 60 -3.96 -17.58 -11.49
N TYR A 61 -4.67 -17.64 -10.36
CA TYR A 61 -4.47 -18.64 -9.32
C TYR A 61 -5.77 -19.39 -9.04
N PRO A 62 -5.70 -20.64 -8.56
CA PRO A 62 -6.88 -21.43 -8.24
C PRO A 62 -7.62 -20.91 -6.99
N ILE A 63 -6.93 -20.16 -6.14
CA ILE A 63 -7.48 -19.56 -4.91
C ILE A 63 -7.41 -18.04 -4.98
N SER A 64 -8.27 -17.37 -4.20
CA SER A 64 -8.27 -15.91 -4.11
C SER A 64 -7.10 -15.39 -3.28
N THR A 65 -6.67 -14.15 -3.49
CA THR A 65 -5.64 -13.48 -2.68
C THR A 65 -5.99 -13.43 -1.19
N LEU A 66 -7.27 -13.35 -0.85
CA LEU A 66 -7.72 -13.43 0.55
C LEU A 66 -7.49 -14.82 1.15
N HIS A 67 -7.67 -15.87 0.36
CA HIS A 67 -7.35 -17.24 0.77
C HIS A 67 -5.84 -17.39 0.94
N MET A 68 -5.03 -16.89 0.00
CA MET A 68 -3.56 -16.88 0.10
C MET A 68 -3.10 -16.19 1.38
N LEU A 69 -3.62 -14.99 1.67
CA LEU A 69 -3.32 -14.27 2.90
C LEU A 69 -3.64 -15.12 4.14
N ALA A 70 -4.79 -15.80 4.15
CA ALA A 70 -5.17 -16.63 5.29
C ALA A 70 -4.23 -17.82 5.51
N GLN A 71 -3.63 -18.37 4.45
CA GLN A 71 -2.62 -19.43 4.55
C GLN A 71 -1.26 -18.90 4.98
N LEU A 72 -0.85 -17.73 4.46
CA LEU A 72 0.41 -17.07 4.82
C LEU A 72 0.37 -16.41 6.20
N TRP A 73 -0.81 -16.20 6.78
CA TRP A 73 -0.97 -15.41 8.01
C TRP A 73 -0.11 -15.88 9.19
N PRO A 74 0.03 -17.19 9.50
CA PRO A 74 0.90 -17.64 10.59
C PRO A 74 2.34 -17.15 10.42
N ASP A 75 2.93 -17.35 9.25
CA ASP A 75 4.31 -16.94 8.96
C ASP A 75 4.44 -15.41 8.87
N LEU A 76 3.42 -14.72 8.36
CA LEU A 76 3.39 -13.27 8.25
C LEU A 76 3.29 -12.60 9.63
N ALA A 77 2.49 -13.16 10.53
CA ALA A 77 2.28 -12.62 11.89
C ALA A 77 3.52 -12.79 12.79
N GLU A 78 4.40 -13.74 12.46
CA GLU A 78 5.70 -13.96 13.13
C GLU A 78 6.82 -13.07 12.59
N GLN A 79 6.61 -12.36 11.46
CA GLN A 79 7.61 -11.42 10.94
C GLN A 79 7.93 -10.32 11.95
N PRO A 80 9.16 -9.77 11.98
CA PRO A 80 9.58 -8.79 12.98
C PRO A 80 8.85 -7.45 12.84
N ALA A 81 8.85 -6.65 13.91
CA ALA A 81 8.49 -5.24 13.84
C ALA A 81 9.66 -4.43 13.27
N VAL A 82 9.33 -3.37 12.53
CA VAL A 82 10.32 -2.39 12.09
C VAL A 82 10.34 -1.21 13.04
N ASN A 83 11.52 -0.88 13.55
CA ASN A 83 11.72 0.31 14.35
C ASN A 83 11.96 1.54 13.46
N VAL A 84 10.88 2.23 13.10
CA VAL A 84 10.90 3.47 12.31
C VAL A 84 11.79 4.56 12.94
N SER A 85 12.00 4.54 14.26
CA SER A 85 12.80 5.55 14.95
C SER A 85 14.31 5.36 14.75
N GLU A 86 14.75 4.11 14.59
CA GLU A 86 16.15 3.70 14.44
C GLU A 86 16.55 3.52 12.97
N TYR A 87 15.58 3.55 12.05
CA TYR A 87 15.83 3.42 10.63
C TYR A 87 16.70 4.55 10.07
N ALA A 88 17.66 4.20 9.21
CA ALA A 88 18.70 5.10 8.73
C ALA A 88 18.57 5.42 7.23
N GLU A 89 18.96 6.64 6.82
CA GLU A 89 18.80 7.11 5.43
C GLU A 89 19.64 6.36 4.38
N ARG A 90 20.54 5.48 4.82
CA ARG A 90 21.43 4.69 3.95
C ARG A 90 21.35 3.19 4.20
N SER A 91 20.30 2.71 4.87
CA SER A 91 20.03 1.28 5.00
C SER A 91 19.38 0.72 3.72
N ALA A 92 19.36 -0.61 3.61
CA ALA A 92 18.48 -1.28 2.67
C ALA A 92 17.02 -1.10 3.10
N SER A 93 16.08 -1.26 2.17
CA SER A 93 14.65 -1.29 2.54
C SER A 93 14.38 -2.45 3.51
N GLU A 94 13.64 -2.18 4.57
CA GLU A 94 13.30 -3.17 5.60
C GLU A 94 11.82 -3.56 5.52
N PHE A 95 11.53 -4.81 5.87
CA PHE A 95 10.16 -5.32 5.97
C PHE A 95 9.82 -5.56 7.43
N GLY A 96 8.60 -5.23 7.82
CA GLY A 96 8.11 -5.59 9.15
C GLY A 96 6.81 -4.92 9.55
N TRP A 97 6.36 -5.29 10.74
CA TRP A 97 5.16 -4.75 11.35
C TRP A 97 5.39 -3.39 12.00
N VAL A 98 4.40 -2.51 11.85
CA VAL A 98 4.32 -1.24 12.56
C VAL A 98 2.89 -1.04 13.04
N GLN A 99 2.74 -0.53 14.27
CA GLN A 99 1.45 -0.17 14.85
C GLN A 99 1.29 1.34 14.92
N GLY A 100 0.09 1.83 14.60
CA GLY A 100 -0.17 3.26 14.61
C GLY A 100 -1.62 3.61 14.28
N HIS A 101 -1.84 4.89 14.02
CA HIS A 101 -3.10 5.40 13.49
C HIS A 101 -2.93 5.74 12.01
N LEU A 102 -3.73 5.08 11.17
CA LEU A 102 -3.88 5.43 9.76
C LEU A 102 -4.71 6.71 9.65
N SER A 103 -4.19 7.69 8.93
CA SER A 103 -4.84 8.98 8.67
C SER A 103 -4.64 9.38 7.21
N THR A 104 -5.33 10.42 6.76
CA THR A 104 -5.09 11.06 5.46
C THR A 104 -4.34 12.37 5.68
N PHE A 105 -3.37 12.66 4.83
CA PHE A 105 -2.59 13.90 4.86
C PHE A 105 -2.66 14.60 3.50
N GLN A 106 -2.58 15.93 3.54
CA GLN A 106 -2.62 16.76 2.35
C GLN A 106 -1.46 17.75 2.36
N VAL A 107 -0.67 17.73 1.28
CA VAL A 107 0.36 18.74 1.04
C VAL A 107 -0.15 19.70 -0.03
N ARG A 108 -0.03 21.01 0.22
CA ARG A 108 -0.27 22.06 -0.77
C ARG A 108 0.98 22.91 -0.88
N SER A 109 1.61 22.89 -2.05
CA SER A 109 2.68 23.83 -2.40
C SER A 109 2.06 25.05 -3.07
N LYS A 110 2.48 26.23 -2.62
CA LYS A 110 2.11 27.52 -3.20
C LYS A 110 3.38 28.21 -3.68
N THR A 111 3.36 28.72 -4.90
CA THR A 111 4.35 29.71 -5.34
C THR A 111 3.66 31.05 -5.52
N GLN A 112 4.33 32.11 -5.06
CA GLN A 112 3.86 33.46 -5.27
C GLN A 112 4.29 33.92 -6.67
N ARG A 113 3.33 34.23 -7.54
CA ARG A 113 3.57 34.93 -8.83
C ARG A 113 2.73 36.19 -8.83
N ASP A 114 3.35 37.34 -9.09
CA ASP A 114 2.69 38.66 -9.15
C ASP A 114 1.80 38.98 -7.92
N GLY A 115 2.29 38.67 -6.71
CA GLY A 115 1.58 38.96 -5.47
C GLY A 115 0.36 38.09 -5.18
N GLN A 116 0.03 37.13 -6.04
CA GLN A 116 -1.02 36.13 -5.83
C GLN A 116 -0.42 34.77 -5.46
N ASP A 117 -1.01 34.13 -4.45
CA ASP A 117 -0.73 32.74 -4.11
C ASP A 117 -1.29 31.82 -5.20
N VAL A 118 -0.42 31.22 -6.02
CA VAL A 118 -0.82 30.18 -6.97
C VAL A 118 -0.45 28.83 -6.38
N VAL A 119 -1.44 27.97 -6.15
CA VAL A 119 -1.20 26.57 -5.76
C VAL A 119 -0.58 25.85 -6.95
N THR A 120 0.66 25.38 -6.80
CA THR A 120 1.42 24.72 -7.87
C THR A 120 1.39 23.21 -7.79
N ALA A 121 1.21 22.66 -6.59
CA ALA A 121 1.06 21.23 -6.40
C ALA A 121 0.16 20.95 -5.22
N GLN A 122 -0.72 19.97 -5.39
CA GLN A 122 -1.56 19.43 -4.33
C GLN A 122 -1.49 17.91 -4.40
N SER A 123 -1.01 17.28 -3.34
CA SER A 123 -1.02 15.83 -3.19
C SER A 123 -1.79 15.43 -1.95
N SER A 124 -2.24 14.17 -1.95
CA SER A 124 -3.08 13.61 -0.90
C SER A 124 -2.71 12.15 -0.76
N HIS A 125 -2.35 11.75 0.45
CA HIS A 125 -1.83 10.41 0.71
C HIS A 125 -2.25 9.91 2.07
N PHE A 126 -2.12 8.61 2.28
CA PHE A 126 -2.29 8.02 3.59
C PHE A 126 -1.00 8.14 4.38
N GLN A 127 -1.14 8.32 5.69
CA GLN A 127 -0.03 8.49 6.61
C GLN A 127 -0.29 7.67 7.87
N LEU A 128 0.73 6.95 8.33
CA LEU A 128 0.75 6.30 9.62
C LEU A 128 1.37 7.24 10.66
N ARG A 129 0.67 7.45 11.76
CA ARG A 129 1.25 8.04 12.98
C ARG A 129 1.61 6.92 13.96
N GLY A 130 2.90 6.70 14.17
CA GLY A 130 3.38 5.70 15.15
C GLY A 130 2.98 6.05 16.59
N LEU A 131 2.67 5.04 17.40
CA LEU A 131 2.20 5.23 18.79
C LEU A 131 3.31 5.73 19.73
N GLU A 132 4.54 5.24 19.57
CA GLU A 132 5.59 5.45 20.57
C GLU A 132 6.52 6.64 20.30
N HIS A 133 6.67 7.05 19.04
CA HIS A 133 7.75 7.99 18.66
C HIS A 133 7.27 9.25 17.95
N GLY A 134 5.95 9.42 17.76
CA GLY A 134 5.35 10.62 17.16
C GLY A 134 5.77 10.94 15.72
N ARG A 135 6.64 10.11 15.12
CA ARG A 135 7.07 10.23 13.72
C ARG A 135 5.99 9.70 12.80
N TYR A 136 5.83 10.37 11.67
CA TYR A 136 4.91 9.98 10.63
C TYR A 136 5.63 9.16 9.56
N VAL A 137 4.88 8.20 9.00
CA VAL A 137 5.30 7.43 7.83
C VAL A 137 4.27 7.64 6.73
N ASP A 138 4.72 8.23 5.63
CA ASP A 138 3.90 8.43 4.44
C ASP A 138 3.81 7.14 3.63
N LEU A 139 2.61 6.81 3.18
CA LEU A 139 2.33 5.55 2.53
C LEU A 139 2.15 5.73 1.02
N ILE A 140 2.92 4.97 0.24
CA ILE A 140 2.71 4.83 -1.20
C ILE A 140 1.67 3.73 -1.41
N THR A 141 0.42 4.11 -1.64
CA THR A 141 -0.70 3.16 -1.77
C THR A 141 -1.23 3.06 -3.19
N THR A 142 -1.53 1.84 -3.64
CA THR A 142 -2.37 1.58 -4.81
C THR A 142 -3.86 1.62 -4.44
N PRO A 143 -4.69 2.51 -5.00
CA PRO A 143 -6.10 2.64 -4.62
C PRO A 143 -6.93 1.35 -4.71
N ASP A 144 -6.65 0.51 -5.71
CA ASP A 144 -7.38 -0.74 -5.97
C ASP A 144 -7.07 -1.86 -4.96
N TYR A 145 -6.11 -1.63 -4.06
CA TYR A 145 -5.68 -2.58 -3.02
C TYR A 145 -6.36 -2.32 -1.68
N PHE A 146 -7.07 -1.20 -1.55
CA PHE A 146 -7.95 -0.95 -0.41
C PHE A 146 -9.18 -1.85 -0.45
N THR A 147 -9.61 -2.28 0.73
CA THR A 147 -10.93 -2.89 0.89
C THR A 147 -12.03 -1.83 0.75
N SER A 148 -13.24 -2.29 0.43
CA SER A 148 -14.35 -1.45 -0.05
C SER A 148 -14.56 -0.17 0.77
N GLY A 149 -14.35 0.99 0.13
CA GLY A 149 -14.64 2.32 0.68
C GLY A 149 -13.44 3.09 1.22
N PHE A 150 -12.32 2.45 1.56
CA PHE A 150 -11.15 3.16 2.11
C PHE A 150 -10.46 4.08 1.10
N ASN A 151 -10.40 3.68 -0.18
CA ASN A 151 -9.84 4.52 -1.24
C ASN A 151 -10.60 5.85 -1.42
N ALA A 152 -11.88 5.91 -1.04
CA ALA A 152 -12.68 7.12 -1.11
C ALA A 152 -12.35 8.14 0.00
N LEU A 153 -11.55 7.79 1.01
CA LEU A 153 -11.19 8.72 2.09
C LEU A 153 -10.33 9.89 1.61
N LEU A 154 -9.38 9.64 0.70
CA LEU A 154 -8.52 10.69 0.15
C LEU A 154 -9.28 11.82 -0.56
N PRO A 155 -10.23 11.56 -1.49
CA PRO A 155 -11.00 12.65 -2.09
C PRO A 155 -11.97 13.33 -1.10
N LEU A 156 -12.46 12.61 -0.08
CA LEU A 156 -13.41 13.16 0.90
C LEU A 156 -12.78 14.11 1.93
N GLN A 157 -11.45 14.09 2.11
CA GLN A 157 -10.76 14.99 3.05
C GLN A 157 -10.96 16.48 2.74
N MET A 158 -11.29 16.80 1.49
CA MET A 158 -11.50 18.17 1.03
C MET A 158 -12.90 18.70 1.29
N THR A 159 -13.85 17.82 1.64
CA THR A 159 -15.28 18.14 1.64
C THR A 159 -15.98 17.71 2.93
N LEU A 160 -15.83 16.44 3.31
CA LEU A 160 -16.67 15.81 4.34
C LEU A 160 -15.85 15.30 5.53
N LEU A 161 -14.63 14.83 5.29
CA LEU A 161 -13.84 14.12 6.29
C LEU A 161 -12.97 15.10 7.09
N ALA A 162 -13.49 15.56 8.24
CA ALA A 162 -12.78 16.52 9.10
C ALA A 162 -11.67 15.88 9.96
N LYS A 163 -11.88 14.65 10.44
CA LYS A 163 -10.90 13.88 11.23
C LYS A 163 -11.04 12.40 10.89
N PHE A 164 -9.94 11.77 10.50
CA PHE A 164 -9.84 10.33 10.30
C PHE A 164 -8.56 9.82 10.98
N ALA A 165 -8.74 8.87 11.89
CA ALA A 165 -7.67 8.18 12.58
C ALA A 165 -8.16 6.78 12.90
N LEU A 166 -7.67 5.78 12.17
CA LEU A 166 -8.03 4.37 12.37
C LEU A 166 -6.84 3.65 13.01
N PRO A 167 -6.98 3.04 14.19
CA PRO A 167 -5.92 2.24 14.77
C PRO A 167 -5.67 0.99 13.92
N VAL A 168 -4.44 0.79 13.46
CA VAL A 168 -4.07 -0.30 12.53
C VAL A 168 -2.74 -0.94 12.92
N CYS A 169 -2.60 -2.20 12.53
CA CYS A 169 -1.33 -2.89 12.42
C CYS A 169 -1.04 -3.04 10.93
N MET A 170 0.17 -2.69 10.50
CA MET A 170 0.55 -2.79 9.10
C MET A 170 1.86 -3.50 8.91
N TYR A 171 1.88 -4.45 7.98
CA TYR A 171 3.11 -5.02 7.45
C TYR A 171 3.53 -4.17 6.26
N VAL A 172 4.73 -3.59 6.34
CA VAL A 172 5.20 -2.60 5.38
C VAL A 172 6.59 -2.94 4.88
N ARG A 173 6.93 -2.39 3.71
CA ARG A 173 8.30 -2.19 3.29
C ARG A 173 8.68 -0.74 3.53
N LEU A 174 9.53 -0.48 4.52
CA LEU A 174 10.08 0.84 4.81
C LEU A 174 11.21 1.13 3.80
N LEU A 175 11.14 2.30 3.16
CA LEU A 175 12.13 2.73 2.16
C LEU A 175 13.15 3.68 2.79
N PRO A 176 14.43 3.63 2.39
CA PRO A 176 15.47 4.60 2.80
C PRO A 176 15.25 5.95 2.09
N ALA A 177 14.06 6.51 2.26
CA ALA A 177 13.59 7.71 1.60
C ALA A 177 12.68 8.50 2.54
N LYS A 178 12.80 9.81 2.48
CA LYS A 178 11.95 10.75 3.20
C LYS A 178 11.21 11.66 2.24
N ASP A 179 10.06 12.16 2.67
CA ASP A 179 9.34 13.22 2.00
C ASP A 179 9.99 14.60 2.27
N HIS A 180 9.41 15.67 1.72
CA HIS A 180 9.88 17.04 1.94
C HIS A 180 9.67 17.56 3.37
N ALA A 181 8.92 16.85 4.21
CA ALA A 181 8.66 17.18 5.60
C ALA A 181 9.45 16.25 6.56
N GLU A 182 10.47 15.55 6.07
CA GLU A 182 11.32 14.63 6.82
C GLU A 182 10.59 13.38 7.38
N ASN A 183 9.40 13.06 6.87
CA ASN A 183 8.68 11.84 7.18
C ASN A 183 9.23 10.68 6.36
N TRP A 184 9.30 9.49 6.96
CA TRP A 184 9.73 8.29 6.23
C TRP A 184 8.67 7.85 5.23
N ILE A 185 9.10 7.17 4.18
CA ILE A 185 8.21 6.63 3.15
C ILE A 185 8.15 5.10 3.29
N ALA A 186 6.95 4.53 3.25
CA ALA A 186 6.74 3.10 3.22
C ALA A 186 5.74 2.67 2.15
N VAL A 187 5.91 1.43 1.68
CA VAL A 187 4.91 0.73 0.85
C VAL A 187 4.15 -0.22 1.78
N PRO A 188 2.84 -0.01 2.02
CA PRO A 188 2.05 -0.95 2.79
C PRO A 188 1.83 -2.22 1.97
N LEU A 189 1.98 -3.37 2.62
CA LEU A 189 1.77 -4.69 2.00
C LEU A 189 0.49 -5.32 2.55
N VAL A 190 0.27 -5.19 3.86
CA VAL A 190 -0.98 -5.57 4.53
C VAL A 190 -1.31 -4.50 5.57
N ILE A 191 -2.56 -4.05 5.61
CA ILE A 191 -3.07 -3.21 6.71
C ILE A 191 -4.31 -3.87 7.27
N VAL A 192 -4.31 -4.09 8.59
CA VAL A 192 -5.46 -4.58 9.34
C VAL A 192 -5.82 -3.59 10.46
N GLU A 193 -7.10 -3.42 10.73
CA GLU A 193 -7.60 -2.74 11.92
C GLU A 193 -7.04 -3.41 13.18
N SER A 194 -6.52 -2.61 14.12
CA SER A 194 -6.02 -3.13 15.39
C SER A 194 -7.20 -3.65 16.21
N ARG A 195 -7.32 -4.98 16.30
CA ARG A 195 -8.27 -5.65 17.19
C ARG A 195 -7.49 -6.55 18.16
N PRO A 196 -7.92 -6.66 19.43
CA PRO A 196 -7.18 -7.44 20.43
C PRO A 196 -6.88 -8.90 20.02
N ALA A 197 -7.75 -9.54 19.23
CA ALA A 197 -7.50 -10.89 18.74
C ALA A 197 -6.33 -10.94 17.73
N LEU A 198 -6.34 -10.06 16.72
CA LEU A 198 -5.31 -10.05 15.67
C LEU A 198 -3.97 -9.51 16.18
N THR A 199 -3.98 -8.50 17.05
CA THR A 199 -2.75 -7.98 17.64
C THR A 199 -2.05 -9.02 18.52
N ARG A 200 -2.78 -9.95 19.15
CA ARG A 200 -2.18 -11.07 19.89
C ARG A 200 -1.49 -12.08 18.97
N ASP A 201 -1.98 -12.26 17.75
CA ASP A 201 -1.39 -13.17 16.79
C ASP A 201 -0.08 -12.60 16.22
N ILE A 202 0.04 -11.27 16.11
CA ILE A 202 1.24 -10.58 15.63
C ILE A 202 2.28 -10.51 16.76
N GLN A 203 3.16 -11.51 16.82
CA GLN A 203 4.19 -11.61 17.86
C GLN A 203 5.17 -10.44 17.84
N ALA A 204 5.39 -9.83 16.66
CA ALA A 204 6.28 -8.68 16.50
C ALA A 204 5.90 -7.44 17.32
N LEU A 205 4.65 -7.36 17.80
CA LEU A 205 4.13 -6.22 18.55
C LEU A 205 4.14 -6.44 20.08
N LEU A 206 4.66 -7.58 20.56
CA LEU A 206 4.79 -7.93 21.99
C LEU A 206 6.22 -7.73 22.49
#